data_AF-A0A0S6VZW4-F1
#
_entry.id   AF-A0A0S6VZW4-F1
#
_cell.length_a   1.000
_cell.length_b   1.000
_cell.length_c   1.000
_cell.angle_alpha   90.00
_cell.angle_beta   90.00
_cell.angle_gamma   90.00
#
_symmetry.space_group_name_H-M   'P 1'
#
loop_
_entity.id
_entity.type
_entity.pdbx_description
1 polymer ?
#
loop_
_entity_poly.entity_id
_entity_poly.type
_entity_poly.pdbx_seq_one_letter_code
_entity_poly.pdbx_strand_id
1 'polypeptide(L)'
;MENTNYGLTQHIFKLWHTLTTPHATEVDAARQEYMTKVVSLIMGIAAGGLTLLFAIGWWRHILPLDSLLITLSISVIFSGGWWLADRGHWQIAGYFPVALMLVIAIYGNWIGGIGAPAMVLYMLAIALSATLQGARTQRLTLIISLGRILELGGH
;
A
#
# COMPACT_ATOMS: atom_id res chain seq x y z
N MET A 1 34.56 -14.66 9.77
CA MET A 1 33.32 -14.94 9.01
C MET A 1 32.65 -13.62 8.60
N GLU A 2 33.37 -12.74 7.90
CA GLU A 2 32.94 -11.34 7.65
C GLU A 2 32.72 -11.02 6.16
N ASN A 3 33.25 -11.84 5.25
CA ASN A 3 33.15 -11.61 3.79
C ASN A 3 31.80 -12.00 3.17
N THR A 4 30.99 -12.84 3.82
CA THR A 4 29.70 -13.30 3.27
C THR A 4 28.59 -12.24 3.34
N ASN A 5 28.66 -11.33 4.32
CA ASN A 5 27.66 -10.26 4.51
C ASN A 5 27.76 -9.15 3.45
N TYR A 6 28.96 -8.86 2.94
CA TYR A 6 29.15 -7.85 1.89
C TYR A 6 28.57 -8.30 0.54
N GLY A 7 28.66 -9.59 0.22
CA GLY A 7 28.06 -10.14 -1.00
C GLY A 7 26.53 -10.06 -0.99
N LEU A 8 25.90 -10.52 0.10
CA LEU A 8 24.43 -10.52 0.24
C LEU A 8 23.84 -9.10 0.16
N THR A 9 24.46 -8.14 0.85
CA THR A 9 24.00 -6.74 0.84
C THR A 9 24.12 -6.10 -0.55
N GLN A 10 25.18 -6.41 -1.31
CA GLN A 10 25.35 -5.96 -2.70
C GLN A 10 24.28 -6.52 -3.65
N HIS A 11 23.93 -7.81 -3.51
CA HIS A 11 22.89 -8.44 -4.34
C HIS A 11 21.50 -7.86 -4.04
N ILE A 12 21.17 -7.68 -2.76
CA ILE A 12 19.90 -7.07 -2.33
C ILE A 12 19.81 -5.63 -2.86
N PHE A 13 20.91 -4.87 -2.77
CA PHE A 13 20.96 -3.49 -3.24
C PHE A 13 20.79 -3.39 -4.77
N LYS A 14 21.44 -4.27 -5.54
CA LYS A 14 21.24 -4.35 -7.00
C LYS A 14 19.81 -4.71 -7.37
N LEU A 15 19.25 -5.74 -6.74
CA LEU A 15 17.86 -6.14 -6.95
C LEU A 15 16.91 -4.99 -6.64
N TRP A 16 17.09 -4.32 -5.50
CA TRP A 16 16.29 -3.16 -5.13
C TRP A 16 16.34 -2.06 -6.19
N HIS A 17 17.53 -1.72 -6.67
CA HIS A 17 17.69 -0.72 -7.74
C HIS A 17 16.98 -1.15 -9.02
N THR A 18 17.16 -2.40 -9.46
CA THR A 18 16.49 -2.90 -10.66
C THR A 18 14.97 -2.85 -10.54
N LEU A 19 14.42 -3.18 -9.37
CA LEU A 19 12.97 -3.21 -9.13
C LEU A 19 12.33 -1.83 -8.92
N THR A 20 13.13 -0.78 -8.67
CA THR A 20 12.64 0.56 -8.33
C THR A 20 13.05 1.65 -9.32
N THR A 21 13.87 1.32 -10.34
CA THR A 21 14.31 2.31 -11.33
C THR A 21 13.09 2.91 -12.06
N PRO A 22 12.90 4.24 -12.06
CA PRO A 22 11.81 4.89 -12.79
C PRO A 22 12.11 4.95 -14.29
N HIS A 23 11.05 4.92 -15.11
CA HIS A 23 11.13 5.09 -16.57
C HIS A 23 10.90 6.54 -17.01
N ALA A 24 10.21 7.34 -16.20
CA ALA A 24 9.93 8.73 -16.55
C ALA A 24 11.20 9.59 -16.65
N THR A 25 11.24 10.47 -17.65
CA THR A 25 12.36 11.40 -17.91
C THR A 25 12.24 12.72 -17.15
N GLU A 26 11.01 13.13 -16.81
CA GLU A 26 10.76 14.32 -16.00
C GLU A 26 11.03 14.01 -14.52
N VAL A 27 11.75 14.91 -13.83
CA VAL A 27 12.21 14.70 -12.45
C VAL A 27 11.06 14.42 -11.48
N ASP A 28 9.97 15.18 -11.55
CA ASP A 28 8.83 15.03 -10.64
C ASP A 28 8.04 13.74 -10.92
N ALA A 29 7.83 13.41 -12.19
CA ALA A 29 7.18 12.17 -12.60
C ALA A 29 8.03 10.93 -12.23
N ALA A 30 9.35 11.01 -12.42
CA ALA A 30 10.29 9.95 -12.03
C ALA A 30 10.27 9.71 -10.52
N ARG A 31 10.15 10.77 -9.73
CA ARG A 31 10.02 10.67 -8.27
C ARG A 31 8.70 10.00 -7.87
N GLN A 32 7.58 10.37 -8.48
CA GLN A 32 6.27 9.75 -8.19
C GLN A 32 6.23 8.28 -8.61
N GLU A 33 6.79 7.95 -9.78
CA GLU A 33 6.93 6.57 -10.24
C GLU A 33 7.77 5.75 -9.25
N TYR A 34 8.94 6.26 -8.85
CA TYR A 34 9.79 5.62 -7.86
C TYR A 34 9.04 5.37 -6.54
N MET A 35 8.36 6.39 -6.00
CA MET A 35 7.59 6.25 -4.76
C MET A 35 6.46 5.22 -4.91
N THR A 36 5.79 5.19 -6.07
CA THR A 36 4.73 4.20 -6.35
C THR A 36 5.27 2.79 -6.39
N LYS A 37 6.39 2.56 -7.08
CA LYS A 37 7.05 1.26 -7.13
C LYS A 37 7.47 0.83 -5.72
N VAL A 38 8.14 1.70 -4.97
CA VAL A 38 8.62 1.40 -3.61
C VAL A 38 7.47 1.09 -2.67
N VAL A 39 6.43 1.92 -2.62
CA VAL A 39 5.28 1.69 -1.73
C VAL A 39 4.56 0.40 -2.08
N SER A 40 4.31 0.14 -3.37
CA SER A 40 3.64 -1.08 -3.82
C SER A 40 4.48 -2.32 -3.51
N LEU A 41 5.80 -2.24 -3.68
CA LEU A 41 6.72 -3.33 -3.39
C LEU A 41 6.78 -3.64 -1.89
N ILE A 42 6.94 -2.62 -1.04
CA ILE A 42 6.98 -2.78 0.42
C ILE A 42 5.66 -3.33 0.94
N MET A 43 4.53 -2.77 0.49
CA MET A 43 3.21 -3.26 0.87
C MET A 43 2.97 -4.68 0.37
N GLY A 44 3.43 -5.02 -0.83
CA GLY A 44 3.38 -6.37 -1.38
C GLY A 44 4.20 -7.37 -0.56
N ILE A 45 5.42 -7.01 -0.16
CA ILE A 45 6.27 -7.85 0.70
C ILE A 45 5.64 -8.03 2.09
N ALA A 46 5.15 -6.95 2.69
CA ALA A 46 4.49 -7.00 4.00
C ALA A 46 3.22 -7.86 3.95
N ALA A 47 2.37 -7.66 2.96
CA ALA A 47 1.15 -8.45 2.76
C ALA A 47 1.47 -9.91 2.42
N GLY A 48 2.49 -10.17 1.61
CA GLY A 48 2.95 -11.53 1.29
C GLY A 48 3.48 -12.26 2.53
N GLY A 49 4.30 -11.59 3.35
CA GLY A 49 4.75 -12.12 4.62
C GLY A 49 3.61 -12.44 5.58
N LEU A 50 2.62 -11.54 5.69
CA LEU A 50 1.42 -11.77 6.49
C LEU A 50 0.57 -12.93 5.95
N THR A 51 0.44 -13.03 4.63
CA THR A 51 -0.27 -14.14 3.96
C THR A 51 0.37 -15.48 4.30
N LEU A 52 1.71 -15.57 4.32
CA LEU A 52 2.42 -16.79 4.74
C LEU A 52 2.13 -17.14 6.21
N LEU A 53 2.15 -16.14 7.11
CA LEU A 53 1.78 -16.37 8.51
C LEU A 53 0.34 -16.87 8.65
N PHE A 54 -0.59 -16.29 7.89
CA PHE A 54 -1.99 -16.67 7.92
C PHE A 54 -2.21 -18.05 7.31
N ALA A 55 -1.43 -18.43 6.29
CA ALA A 55 -1.46 -19.77 5.71
C ALA A 55 -1.02 -20.83 6.73
N ILE A 56 0.04 -20.53 7.51
CA ILE A 56 0.49 -21.40 8.60
C ILE A 56 -0.58 -21.49 9.70
N GLY A 57 -1.19 -20.37 10.08
CA GLY A 57 -2.26 -20.34 11.08
C GLY A 57 -3.52 -21.07 10.64
N TRP A 58 -3.89 -20.97 9.36
CA TRP A 58 -4.98 -21.73 8.75
C TRP A 58 -4.69 -23.23 8.72
N TRP A 59 -3.47 -23.63 8.36
CA TRP A 59 -3.03 -25.04 8.39
C TRP A 59 -3.13 -25.65 9.80
N ARG A 60 -2.93 -24.83 10.84
CA ARG A 60 -3.12 -25.25 12.24
C ARG A 60 -4.55 -25.09 12.77
N HIS A 61 -5.51 -24.73 11.91
CA HIS A 61 -6.90 -24.44 12.26
C HIS A 61 -7.08 -23.34 13.33
N ILE A 62 -6.08 -22.47 13.52
CA ILE A 62 -6.13 -21.35 14.47
C ILE A 62 -6.87 -20.16 13.83
N LEU A 63 -6.68 -19.97 12.52
CA LEU A 63 -7.24 -18.84 11.78
C LEU A 63 -8.27 -19.30 10.74
N PRO A 64 -9.35 -18.52 10.54
CA PRO A 64 -10.35 -18.81 9.52
C PRO A 64 -9.79 -18.57 8.10
N LEU A 65 -10.33 -19.30 7.13
CA LEU A 65 -9.95 -19.18 5.72
C LEU A 65 -10.19 -17.77 5.17
N ASP A 66 -11.23 -17.09 5.66
CA ASP A 66 -11.60 -15.75 5.20
C ASP A 66 -10.45 -14.74 5.36
N SER A 67 -9.76 -14.78 6.50
CA SER A 67 -8.61 -13.92 6.78
C SER A 67 -7.43 -14.19 5.84
N LEU A 68 -7.21 -15.46 5.49
CA LEU A 68 -6.19 -15.85 4.52
C LEU A 68 -6.53 -15.33 3.11
N LEU A 69 -7.79 -15.47 2.69
CA LEU A 69 -8.23 -15.01 1.38
C LEU A 69 -8.13 -13.49 1.24
N ILE A 70 -8.47 -12.74 2.30
CA ILE A 70 -8.33 -11.28 2.32
C ILE A 70 -6.86 -10.87 2.18
N THR A 71 -5.97 -11.44 3.01
CA THR A 71 -4.54 -11.08 2.97
C THR A 71 -3.88 -11.48 1.66
N LEU A 72 -4.24 -12.64 1.10
CA LEU A 72 -3.81 -13.08 -0.21
C LEU A 72 -4.27 -12.11 -1.32
N SER A 73 -5.53 -11.69 -1.29
CA SER A 73 -6.08 -10.74 -2.26
C SER A 73 -5.33 -9.40 -2.20
N ILE A 74 -5.07 -8.89 -1.00
CA ILE A 74 -4.29 -7.67 -0.78
C ILE A 74 -2.86 -7.83 -1.33
N SER A 75 -2.22 -8.97 -1.08
CA SER A 75 -0.88 -9.27 -1.61
C SER A 75 -0.87 -9.26 -3.14
N VAL A 76 -1.84 -9.92 -3.78
CA VAL A 76 -1.98 -9.93 -5.24
C VAL A 76 -2.21 -8.52 -5.79
N ILE A 77 -3.06 -7.71 -5.15
CA ILE A 77 -3.31 -6.32 -5.57
C ILE A 77 -2.03 -5.49 -5.52
N PHE A 78 -1.24 -5.57 -4.45
CA PHE A 78 -0.01 -4.78 -4.33
C PHE A 78 1.10 -5.28 -5.25
N SER A 79 1.27 -6.59 -5.40
CA SER A 79 2.20 -7.15 -6.38
C SER A 79 1.81 -6.79 -7.81
N GLY A 80 0.51 -6.82 -8.13
CA GLY A 80 -0.03 -6.35 -9.41
C GLY A 80 0.17 -4.85 -9.62
N GLY A 81 -0.01 -4.05 -8.57
CA GLY A 81 0.25 -2.61 -8.57
C GLY A 81 1.72 -2.28 -8.84
N TRP A 82 2.65 -3.01 -8.21
CA TRP A 82 4.08 -2.88 -8.50
C TRP A 82 4.40 -3.23 -9.95
N TRP A 83 3.88 -4.36 -10.44
CA TRP A 83 4.07 -4.79 -11.83
C TRP A 83 3.49 -3.78 -12.84
N LEU A 84 2.34 -3.18 -12.52
CA LEU A 84 1.71 -2.15 -13.34
C LEU A 84 2.52 -0.85 -13.34
N ALA A 85 3.06 -0.45 -12.18
CA ALA A 85 3.98 0.68 -12.07
C ALA A 85 5.27 0.42 -12.85
N ASP A 86 5.78 -0.82 -12.86
CA ASP A 86 6.97 -1.20 -13.60
C ASP A 86 6.77 -1.12 -15.12
N ARG A 87 5.55 -1.36 -15.61
CA ARG A 87 5.19 -1.16 -17.03
C ARG A 87 4.92 0.29 -17.42
N GLY A 88 5.19 1.26 -16.53
CA GLY A 88 4.98 2.68 -16.78
C GLY A 88 3.57 3.21 -16.50
N HIS A 89 2.65 2.36 -16.02
CA HIS A 89 1.29 2.76 -15.60
C HIS A 89 1.24 3.16 -14.11
N TRP A 90 2.26 3.87 -13.64
CA TRP A 90 2.44 4.25 -12.24
C TRP A 90 1.32 5.14 -11.69
N GLN A 91 0.70 5.97 -12.54
CA GLN A 91 -0.42 6.80 -12.15
C GLN A 91 -1.60 5.97 -11.64
N ILE A 92 -1.90 4.85 -12.30
CA ILE A 92 -2.99 3.94 -11.91
C ILE A 92 -2.58 3.14 -10.69
N ALA A 93 -1.33 2.66 -10.66
CA ALA A 93 -0.80 1.89 -9.54
C ALA A 93 -0.82 2.67 -8.21
N GLY A 94 -0.58 3.98 -8.25
CA GLY A 94 -0.61 4.87 -7.09
C GLY A 94 -1.98 4.95 -6.41
N TYR A 95 -3.08 4.54 -7.07
CA TYR A 95 -4.41 4.50 -6.46
C TYR A 95 -4.64 3.29 -5.59
N PHE A 96 -3.97 2.15 -5.82
CA PHE A 96 -4.23 0.94 -5.03
C PHE A 96 -3.97 1.11 -3.53
N PRO A 97 -2.81 1.67 -3.09
CA PRO A 97 -2.56 1.90 -1.66
C PRO A 97 -3.58 2.84 -1.01
N VAL A 98 -3.92 3.92 -1.71
CA VAL A 98 -4.83 4.95 -1.20
C VAL A 98 -6.26 4.41 -1.11
N ALA A 99 -6.73 3.75 -2.17
CA ALA A 99 -8.06 3.17 -2.21
C ALA A 99 -8.24 2.09 -1.14
N LEU A 100 -7.23 1.23 -0.95
CA LEU A 100 -7.29 0.20 0.08
C LEU A 100 -7.39 0.81 1.49
N MET A 101 -6.56 1.81 1.79
CA MET A 101 -6.62 2.51 3.09
C MET A 101 -7.96 3.19 3.32
N LEU A 102 -8.54 3.83 2.29
CA LEU A 102 -9.87 4.43 2.37
C LEU A 102 -10.97 3.39 2.60
N VAL A 103 -10.96 2.28 1.87
CA VAL A 103 -11.98 1.23 2.02
C VAL A 103 -11.91 0.62 3.41
N ILE A 104 -10.71 0.34 3.93
CA ILE A 104 -10.54 -0.20 5.28
C ILE A 104 -10.98 0.83 6.33
N ALA A 105 -10.65 2.12 6.14
CA ALA A 105 -11.08 3.17 7.05
C ALA A 105 -12.60 3.31 7.08
N ILE A 106 -13.26 3.31 5.92
CA ILE A 106 -14.73 3.39 5.80
C ILE A 106 -15.38 2.16 6.45
N TYR A 107 -14.89 0.95 6.14
CA TYR A 107 -15.41 -0.29 6.69
C TYR A 107 -15.23 -0.37 8.21
N GLY A 108 -14.04 -0.02 8.70
CA GLY A 108 -13.74 0.04 10.13
C GLY A 108 -14.59 1.07 10.86
N ASN A 109 -14.84 2.23 10.24
CA ASN A 109 -15.71 3.27 10.78
C ASN A 109 -17.19 2.83 10.79
N TRP A 110 -17.63 2.04 9.81
CA TRP A 110 -19.00 1.54 9.73
C TRP A 110 -19.32 0.48 10.80
N ILE A 111 -18.37 -0.42 11.09
CA ILE A 111 -18.56 -1.50 12.08
C ILE A 111 -18.19 -1.05 13.50
N GLY A 112 -17.13 -0.26 13.65
CA GLY A 112 -16.55 0.12 14.95
C GLY A 112 -16.85 1.55 15.41
N GLY A 113 -17.57 2.35 14.61
CA GLY A 113 -17.80 3.77 14.85
C GLY A 113 -16.57 4.65 14.62
N ILE A 114 -16.68 5.93 14.95
CA ILE A 114 -15.61 6.94 14.85
C ILE A 114 -14.54 6.67 15.92
N GLY A 115 -13.74 5.63 15.71
CA GLY A 115 -12.62 5.26 16.55
C GLY A 115 -11.29 5.82 16.05
N ALA A 116 -10.34 5.97 16.96
CA ALA A 116 -8.95 6.34 16.64
C ALA A 116 -8.29 5.52 15.50
N PRO A 117 -8.54 4.20 15.35
CA PRO A 117 -7.95 3.42 14.25
C PRO A 117 -8.39 3.89 12.86
N ALA A 118 -9.66 4.25 12.67
CA ALA A 118 -10.19 4.68 11.38
C ALA A 118 -9.62 6.05 10.97
N MET A 119 -9.48 6.97 11.93
CA MET A 119 -8.89 8.30 11.70
C MET A 119 -7.44 8.22 11.24
N VAL A 120 -6.64 7.35 11.84
CA VAL A 120 -5.24 7.14 11.43
C VAL A 120 -5.17 6.63 9.98
N LEU A 121 -6.07 5.71 9.59
CA LEU A 121 -6.13 5.21 8.22
C LEU A 121 -6.51 6.29 7.20
N TYR A 122 -7.44 7.19 7.54
CA TYR A 122 -7.75 8.35 6.70
C TYR A 122 -6.55 9.29 6.54
N MET A 123 -5.83 9.59 7.62
CA MET A 123 -4.63 10.43 7.56
C MET A 123 -3.55 9.79 6.68
N LEU A 124 -3.34 8.48 6.82
CA LEU A 124 -2.40 7.72 5.98
C LEU A 124 -2.83 7.74 4.51
N ALA A 125 -4.12 7.58 4.22
CA ALA A 125 -4.64 7.65 2.85
C ALA A 125 -4.40 9.03 2.22
N ILE A 126 -4.61 10.11 2.97
CA ILE A 126 -4.35 11.49 2.51
C ILE A 126 -2.86 11.71 2.27
N ALA A 127 -2.00 11.29 3.20
CA ALA A 127 -0.56 11.41 3.08
C ALA A 127 -0.02 10.63 1.88
N LEU A 128 -0.49 9.39 1.67
CA LEU A 128 -0.16 8.56 0.52
C LEU A 128 -0.66 9.19 -0.79
N SER A 129 -1.88 9.70 -0.83
CA SER A 129 -2.40 10.38 -2.03
C SER A 129 -1.53 11.60 -2.40
N ALA A 130 -1.08 12.37 -1.41
CA ALA A 130 -0.19 13.50 -1.61
C ALA A 130 1.17 13.10 -2.21
N THR A 131 1.76 12.00 -1.72
CA THR A 131 3.08 11.54 -2.19
C THR A 131 3.03 10.82 -3.53
N LEU A 132 1.95 10.08 -3.81
CA LEU A 132 1.86 9.18 -4.96
C LEU A 132 1.19 9.82 -6.20
N GLN A 133 0.23 10.72 -6.01
CA GLN A 133 -0.64 11.19 -7.10
C GLN A 133 -0.58 12.72 -7.33
N GLY A 134 0.04 13.46 -6.41
CA GLY A 134 0.17 14.91 -6.47
C GLY A 134 -1.06 15.69 -6.00
N ALA A 135 -0.97 17.02 -6.04
CA ALA A 135 -1.87 17.93 -5.33
C ALA A 135 -3.34 17.90 -5.76
N ARG A 136 -3.66 17.52 -7.01
CA ARG A 136 -5.05 17.44 -7.49
C ARG A 136 -5.80 16.30 -6.83
N THR A 137 -5.21 15.11 -6.80
CA THR A 137 -5.88 13.93 -6.25
C THR A 137 -5.84 13.90 -4.73
N GLN A 138 -4.83 14.52 -4.12
CA GLN A 138 -4.81 14.78 -2.67
C GLN A 138 -6.06 15.54 -2.21
N ARG A 139 -6.49 16.58 -2.95
CA ARG A 139 -7.69 17.37 -2.61
C ARG A 139 -8.95 16.52 -2.65
N LEU A 140 -9.08 15.62 -3.64
CA LEU A 140 -10.23 14.71 -3.73
C LEU A 140 -10.28 13.76 -2.54
N THR A 141 -9.16 13.12 -2.21
CA THR A 141 -9.05 12.23 -1.05
C THR A 141 -9.41 12.96 0.25
N LEU A 142 -8.98 14.22 0.39
CA LEU A 142 -9.26 15.05 1.55
C LEU A 142 -10.76 15.39 1.65
N ILE A 143 -11.40 15.77 0.54
CA ILE A 143 -12.86 16.03 0.49
C ILE A 143 -13.66 14.79 0.88
N ILE A 144 -13.29 13.62 0.34
CA ILE A 144 -13.96 12.35 0.65
C ILE A 144 -13.82 12.02 2.15
N SER A 145 -12.60 12.09 2.69
CA SER A 145 -12.34 11.83 4.11
C SER A 145 -13.09 12.80 5.03
N LEU A 146 -13.06 14.10 4.75
CA LEU A 146 -13.79 15.10 5.54
C LEU A 146 -15.31 14.89 5.47
N GLY A 147 -15.84 14.60 4.28
CA GLY A 147 -17.27 14.30 4.12
C GLY A 147 -17.71 13.14 5.01
N ARG A 148 -16.94 12.05 5.02
CA ARG A 148 -17.23 10.89 5.88
C ARG A 148 -17.12 11.18 7.37
N ILE A 149 -16.18 12.03 7.78
CA ILE A 149 -16.02 12.42 9.19
C ILE A 149 -17.19 13.29 9.64
N LEU A 150 -17.62 14.26 8.83
CA LEU A 150 -18.70 15.19 9.16
C LEU A 150 -20.08 14.52 9.14
N GLU A 151 -20.32 13.60 8.20
CA GLU A 151 -21.58 12.85 8.08
C GLU A 151 -21.87 11.99 9.33
N LEU A 152 -20.84 11.51 10.01
CA LEU A 152 -20.98 10.65 11.20
C LEU A 152 -20.75 11.39 12.53
N GLY A 153 -20.08 12.55 12.52
CA GLY A 153 -19.90 13.39 13.70
C GLY A 153 -21.10 14.29 14.02
N GLY A 154 -22.11 14.33 13.14
CA GLY A 154 -23.37 15.05 13.31
C GLY A 154 -24.52 14.23 13.92
N HIS A 155 -24.25 12.98 14.34
CA HIS A 155 -25.22 12.10 15.02
C HIS A 155 -24.80 11.82 16.46
#